data_AF-A0A7J4EJW8-F1
#
_entry.id   AF-A0A7J4EJW8-F1
#
_cell.length_a   1.000
_cell.length_b   1.000
_cell.length_c   1.000
_cell.angle_alpha   90.00
_cell.angle_beta   90.00
_cell.angle_gamma   90.00
#
_symmetry.space_group_name_H-M   'P 1'
#
loop_
_entity.id
_entity.type
_entity.pdbx_description
1 polymer ?
#
loop_
_entity_poly.entity_id
_entity_poly.type
_entity_poly.pdbx_seq_one_letter_code
_entity_poly.pdbx_strand_id
1 'polypeptide(L)'
;MKRIAESLENTYYIDIKKFDDAINTIKSICTIIPYTESMHKNAYLITLDKRYDLEDPDASIYASIKEFASMEEVKNYELLFLTKNWRDFDKTIIKNELNNLRVKMFFSTGECIRWIKNLI
;
A
#
# COMPACT_ATOMS: atom_id res chain seq x y z
N MET A 1 -14.19 20.67 35.45
CA MET A 1 -14.41 20.57 33.99
C MET A 1 -13.32 21.28 33.17
N LYS A 2 -13.01 22.56 33.41
CA LYS A 2 -12.01 23.33 32.62
C LYS A 2 -10.61 22.68 32.52
N ARG A 3 -10.04 22.21 33.64
CA ARG A 3 -8.75 21.49 33.67
C ARG A 3 -8.73 20.14 32.93
N ILE A 4 -9.87 19.47 32.83
CA ILE A 4 -9.97 18.18 32.12
C ILE A 4 -9.99 18.44 30.61
N ALA A 5 -10.70 19.48 30.17
CA ALA A 5 -10.70 19.92 28.77
C ALA A 5 -9.30 20.37 28.31
N GLU A 6 -8.61 21.19 29.12
CA GLU A 6 -7.22 21.62 28.85
C GLU A 6 -6.24 20.42 28.80
N SER A 7 -6.45 19.39 29.63
CA SER A 7 -5.63 18.19 29.60
C SER A 7 -5.87 17.34 28.34
N LEU A 8 -7.13 17.17 27.92
CA LEU A 8 -7.50 16.43 26.71
C LEU A 8 -6.97 17.11 25.44
N GLU A 9 -7.07 18.43 25.40
CA GLU A 9 -6.56 19.25 24.30
C GLU A 9 -5.03 19.12 24.18
N ASN A 10 -4.30 19.17 25.29
CA ASN A 10 -2.86 18.94 25.29
C ASN A 10 -2.48 17.52 24.82
N THR A 11 -3.21 16.48 25.24
CA THR A 11 -2.96 15.10 24.77
C THR A 11 -3.21 14.98 23.27
N TYR A 12 -4.30 15.57 22.77
CA TYR A 12 -4.61 15.61 21.34
C TYR A 12 -3.48 16.24 20.52
N TYR A 13 -2.96 17.40 20.95
CA TYR A 13 -1.82 18.06 20.26
C TYR A 13 -0.54 17.23 20.27
N ILE A 14 -0.24 16.55 21.39
CA ILE A 14 0.93 15.66 21.48
C ILE A 14 0.80 14.49 20.51
N ASP A 15 -0.39 13.89 20.42
CA ASP A 15 -0.62 12.73 19.55
C ASP A 15 -0.61 13.11 18.07
N ILE A 16 -1.18 14.27 17.69
CA ILE A 16 -1.03 14.81 16.34
C ILE A 16 0.43 15.02 15.99
N LYS A 17 1.20 15.65 16.89
CA LYS A 17 2.61 15.90 16.64
C LYS A 17 3.39 14.60 16.40
N LYS A 18 3.14 13.56 17.21
CA LYS A 18 3.76 12.23 16.99
C LYS A 18 3.38 11.63 15.64
N PHE A 19 2.12 11.80 15.24
CA PHE A 19 1.65 11.32 13.94
C PHE A 19 2.34 12.06 12.78
N ASP A 20 2.43 13.38 12.86
CA ASP A 20 3.12 14.21 11.88
C ASP A 20 4.62 13.87 11.78
N ASP A 21 5.29 13.69 12.92
CA ASP A 21 6.69 13.28 12.98
C ASP A 21 6.91 11.90 12.33
N ALA A 22 6.00 10.95 12.56
CA ALA A 22 6.03 9.63 11.94
C ALA A 22 5.82 9.71 10.42
N ILE A 23 4.83 10.50 9.97
CA ILE A 23 4.57 10.72 8.55
C ILE A 23 5.77 11.38 7.87
N ASN A 24 6.37 12.39 8.48
CA ASN A 24 7.55 13.07 7.93
C ASN A 24 8.75 12.12 7.82
N THR A 25 8.94 11.25 8.82
CA THR A 25 9.96 10.20 8.76
C THR A 25 9.72 9.26 7.58
N ILE A 26 8.48 8.77 7.40
CA ILE A 26 8.12 7.91 6.26
C ILE A 26 8.39 8.63 4.93
N LYS A 27 7.95 9.89 4.80
CA LYS A 27 8.17 10.70 3.59
C LYS A 27 9.66 10.91 3.27
N SER A 28 10.53 10.95 4.27
CA SER A 28 11.98 11.11 4.07
C SER A 28 12.70 9.86 3.55
N ILE A 29 12.13 8.66 3.76
CA ILE A 29 12.76 7.37 3.42
C ILE A 29 12.01 6.58 2.35
N CYS A 30 10.82 7.03 1.96
CA CYS A 30 9.98 6.36 0.98
C CYS A 30 9.72 7.24 -0.24
N THR A 31 9.72 6.63 -1.41
CA THR A 31 9.13 7.22 -2.61
C THR A 31 7.61 7.13 -2.51
N ILE A 32 6.93 8.27 -2.62
CA ILE A 32 5.48 8.33 -2.63
C ILE A 32 5.02 8.14 -4.07
N ILE A 33 4.17 7.14 -4.31
CA ILE A 33 3.49 6.96 -5.59
C ILE A 33 2.30 7.93 -5.61
N PRO A 34 2.28 8.95 -6.49
CA PRO A 34 1.17 9.88 -6.56
C PRO A 34 -0.05 9.16 -7.12
N TYR A 35 -1.21 9.38 -6.49
CA TYR A 35 -2.47 8.80 -6.95
C TYR A 35 -3.04 9.62 -8.13
N THR A 36 -3.04 9.03 -9.32
CA THR A 36 -3.43 9.70 -10.57
C THR A 36 -4.92 9.49 -10.90
N GLU A 37 -5.44 10.29 -11.83
CA GLU A 37 -6.81 10.09 -12.36
C GLU A 37 -6.95 8.72 -13.05
N SER A 38 -5.87 8.24 -13.70
CA SER A 38 -5.83 6.90 -14.30
C SER A 38 -5.98 5.81 -13.23
N MET A 39 -5.21 5.90 -12.14
CA MET A 39 -5.33 4.97 -11.01
C MET A 39 -6.75 4.98 -10.43
N HIS A 40 -7.36 6.16 -10.30
CA HIS A 40 -8.73 6.28 -9.80
C HIS A 40 -9.76 5.61 -10.70
N LYS A 41 -9.71 5.87 -12.01
CA LYS A 41 -10.61 5.21 -12.98
C LYS A 41 -10.44 3.70 -12.96
N ASN A 42 -9.20 3.22 -12.93
CA ASN A 42 -8.91 1.79 -12.92
C ASN A 42 -9.37 1.12 -11.62
N ALA A 43 -9.18 1.78 -10.47
CA ALA A 43 -9.69 1.31 -9.19
C ALA A 43 -11.22 1.16 -9.21
N TYR A 44 -11.94 2.16 -9.73
CA TYR A 44 -13.39 2.07 -9.90
C TYR A 44 -13.82 0.91 -10.82
N LEU A 45 -13.09 0.65 -11.91
CA LEU A 45 -13.40 -0.51 -12.75
C LEU A 45 -13.14 -1.84 -12.03
N ILE A 46 -12.12 -1.91 -11.18
CA ILE A 46 -11.81 -3.08 -10.35
C ILE A 46 -12.93 -3.35 -9.34
N THR A 47 -13.49 -2.32 -8.69
CA THR A 47 -14.58 -2.50 -7.71
C THR A 47 -15.87 -3.02 -8.36
N LEU A 48 -16.09 -2.74 -9.64
CA LEU A 48 -17.23 -3.24 -10.40
C LEU A 48 -17.04 -4.70 -10.87
N ASP A 49 -15.81 -5.19 -10.93
CA ASP A 49 -15.49 -6.53 -11.42
C ASP A 49 -15.37 -7.55 -10.28
N LYS A 50 -16.43 -8.37 -10.15
CA LYS A 50 -16.56 -9.42 -9.12
C LYS A 50 -15.46 -10.46 -9.12
N ARG A 51 -14.65 -10.57 -10.18
CA ARG A 51 -13.50 -11.48 -10.20
C ARG A 51 -12.41 -11.01 -9.23
N TYR A 52 -12.26 -9.70 -9.07
CA TYR A 52 -11.33 -9.12 -8.12
C TYR A 52 -11.92 -9.03 -6.73
N ASP A 53 -13.23 -8.75 -6.59
CA ASP A 53 -13.91 -8.68 -5.29
C ASP A 53 -13.15 -7.77 -4.29
N LEU A 54 -12.61 -6.66 -4.81
CA LEU A 54 -11.89 -5.67 -4.01
C LEU A 54 -12.79 -4.44 -3.85
N GLU A 55 -12.94 -3.99 -2.62
CA GLU A 55 -13.58 -2.71 -2.30
C GLU A 55 -12.52 -1.62 -2.14
N ASP A 56 -12.95 -0.36 -2.07
CA ASP A 56 -12.04 0.71 -1.65
C ASP A 56 -11.72 0.59 -0.15
N PRO A 57 -10.46 0.84 0.26
CA PRO A 57 -9.35 1.40 -0.52
C PRO A 57 -8.47 0.35 -1.23
N ASP A 58 -8.74 -0.94 -1.09
CA ASP A 58 -7.86 -2.01 -1.60
C ASP A 58 -7.81 -2.05 -3.13
N ALA A 59 -8.93 -1.76 -3.80
CA ALA A 59 -8.96 -1.59 -5.26
C ALA A 59 -8.05 -0.43 -5.71
N SER A 60 -8.02 0.67 -4.96
CA SER A 60 -7.15 1.82 -5.21
C SER A 60 -5.67 1.50 -5.01
N ILE A 61 -5.33 0.72 -3.97
CA ILE A 61 -3.96 0.23 -3.74
C ILE A 61 -3.54 -0.70 -4.88
N TYR A 62 -4.40 -1.63 -5.26
CA TYR A 62 -4.13 -2.58 -6.35
C TYR A 62 -3.91 -1.88 -7.70
N ALA A 63 -4.76 -0.91 -8.05
CA ALA A 63 -4.61 -0.11 -9.25
C ALA A 63 -3.29 0.67 -9.25
N SER A 64 -2.92 1.25 -8.11
CA SER A 64 -1.66 2.00 -7.95
C SER A 64 -0.43 1.11 -8.15
N ILE A 65 -0.45 -0.12 -7.61
CA ILE A 65 0.63 -1.10 -7.80
C ILE A 65 0.77 -1.46 -9.27
N LYS A 66 -0.34 -1.74 -9.97
CA LYS A 66 -0.32 -2.09 -11.40
C LYS A 66 0.25 -0.97 -12.26
N GLU A 67 -0.18 0.26 -12.01
CA GLU A 67 0.29 1.42 -12.76
C GLU A 67 1.77 1.68 -12.47
N PHE A 68 2.19 1.65 -11.20
CA PHE A 68 3.59 1.79 -10.82
C PHE A 68 4.46 0.71 -11.45
N ALA A 69 4.08 -0.57 -11.35
CA ALA A 69 4.84 -1.69 -11.91
C ALA A 69 4.95 -1.68 -13.45
N SER A 70 4.10 -0.89 -14.11
CA SER A 70 4.12 -0.73 -15.56
C SER A 70 5.04 0.41 -16.03
N MET A 71 5.56 1.25 -15.11
CA MET A 71 6.46 2.36 -15.42
C MET A 71 7.83 1.85 -15.90
N GLU A 72 8.42 2.51 -16.91
CA GLU A 72 9.71 2.09 -17.49
C GLU A 72 10.84 2.18 -16.45
N GLU A 73 10.76 3.20 -15.60
CA GLU A 73 11.70 3.53 -14.55
C GLU A 73 11.86 2.41 -13.53
N VAL A 74 10.82 1.57 -13.36
CA VAL A 74 10.82 0.51 -12.34
C VAL A 74 11.04 -0.90 -12.90
N LYS A 75 11.11 -1.06 -14.23
CA LYS A 75 11.24 -2.39 -14.88
C LYS A 75 12.49 -3.18 -14.49
N ASN A 76 13.53 -2.48 -14.07
CA ASN A 76 14.80 -3.08 -13.63
C ASN A 76 14.84 -3.41 -12.13
N TYR A 77 13.75 -3.13 -11.40
CA TYR A 77 13.65 -3.42 -9.98
C TYR A 77 12.82 -4.68 -9.74
N GLU A 78 13.18 -5.44 -8.71
CA GLU A 78 12.31 -6.48 -8.17
C GLU A 78 11.26 -5.83 -7.28
N LEU A 79 9.99 -5.91 -7.69
CA LEU A 79 8.88 -5.28 -6.99
C LEU A 79 8.24 -6.27 -6.00
N LEU A 80 8.06 -5.82 -4.77
CA LEU A 80 7.47 -6.61 -3.69
C LEU A 80 6.20 -5.95 -3.21
N PHE A 81 5.11 -6.70 -3.19
CA PHE A 81 3.87 -6.29 -2.55
C PHE A 81 3.69 -7.05 -1.25
N LEU A 82 3.94 -6.39 -0.12
CA LEU A 82 3.72 -6.94 1.22
C LEU A 82 2.40 -6.41 1.78
N THR A 83 1.46 -7.32 2.05
CA THR A 83 0.17 -6.98 2.69
C THR A 83 -0.19 -8.00 3.75
N LYS A 84 -0.89 -7.59 4.82
CA LYS A 84 -1.48 -8.54 5.76
C LYS A 84 -2.89 -8.97 5.34
N ASN A 85 -3.46 -8.31 4.34
CA ASN A 85 -4.83 -8.56 3.89
C ASN A 85 -4.90 -9.73 2.90
N TRP A 86 -4.59 -10.93 3.39
CA TRP A 86 -4.58 -12.12 2.55
C TRP A 86 -5.96 -12.47 2.01
N ARG A 87 -7.04 -12.19 2.74
CA ARG A 87 -8.41 -12.53 2.30
C ARG A 87 -8.76 -11.83 1.00
N ASP A 88 -8.40 -10.57 0.89
CA ASP A 88 -8.83 -9.74 -0.23
C ASP A 88 -7.87 -9.86 -1.42
N PHE A 89 -6.58 -10.10 -1.17
CA PHE A 89 -5.55 -10.16 -2.20
C PHE A 89 -5.15 -11.59 -2.63
N ASP A 90 -5.50 -12.63 -1.87
CA ASP A 90 -5.25 -14.05 -2.25
C ASP A 90 -6.28 -14.56 -3.26
N LYS A 91 -6.38 -13.88 -4.40
CA LYS A 91 -7.26 -14.24 -5.52
C LYS A 91 -6.42 -14.57 -6.75
N THR A 92 -6.84 -15.58 -7.49
CA THR A 92 -6.09 -16.08 -8.67
C THR A 92 -5.86 -14.99 -9.71
N ILE A 93 -6.87 -14.15 -9.99
CA ILE A 93 -6.75 -13.06 -10.96
C ILE A 93 -5.68 -12.03 -10.53
N ILE A 94 -5.70 -11.64 -9.25
CA ILE A 94 -4.74 -10.69 -8.67
C ILE A 94 -3.32 -11.26 -8.76
N LYS A 95 -3.13 -12.51 -8.32
CA LYS A 95 -1.84 -13.21 -8.38
C LYS A 95 -1.29 -13.28 -9.80
N ASN A 96 -2.11 -13.67 -10.78
CA ASN A 96 -1.69 -13.80 -12.16
C ASN A 96 -1.28 -12.45 -12.76
N GLU A 97 -2.06 -11.40 -12.53
CA GLU A 97 -1.74 -10.07 -13.04
C GLU A 97 -0.48 -9.49 -12.40
N LEU A 98 -0.31 -9.61 -11.08
CA LEU A 98 0.90 -9.15 -10.41
C LEU A 98 2.14 -9.93 -10.85
N ASN A 99 2.03 -11.25 -11.02
CA ASN A 99 3.14 -12.07 -11.54
C ASN A 99 3.54 -11.66 -12.96
N ASN A 100 2.57 -11.35 -13.83
CA ASN A 100 2.85 -10.85 -15.19
C ASN A 100 3.59 -9.51 -15.18
N LEU A 101 3.37 -8.70 -14.15
CA LEU A 101 4.07 -7.43 -13.89
C LEU A 101 5.36 -7.61 -13.07
N ARG A 102 5.82 -8.85 -12.84
CA ARG A 102 7.00 -9.18 -12.02
C ARG A 102 6.91 -8.68 -10.57
N VAL A 103 5.69 -8.50 -10.05
CA VAL A 103 5.44 -8.13 -8.65
C VAL A 103 5.27 -9.39 -7.83
N LYS A 104 6.15 -9.61 -6.85
CA LYS A 104 6.06 -10.74 -5.91
C LYS A 104 5.22 -10.34 -4.71
N MET A 105 4.14 -11.08 -4.48
CA MET A 105 3.24 -10.82 -3.35
C MET A 105 3.61 -11.66 -2.13
N PHE A 106 3.62 -11.03 -0.96
CA PHE A 106 3.90 -11.66 0.32
C PHE A 106 2.82 -11.29 1.33
N PHE A 107 2.42 -12.27 2.15
CA PHE A 107 1.48 -12.08 3.25
C PHE A 107 2.13 -12.02 4.63
N SER A 108 3.41 -12.39 4.70
CA SER A 108 4.21 -12.41 5.92
C SER A 108 5.47 -11.60 5.75
N THR A 109 5.74 -10.72 6.71
CA THR A 109 7.00 -9.99 6.79
C THR A 109 8.20 -10.95 6.92
N GLY A 110 8.04 -12.07 7.62
CA GLY A 110 9.11 -13.05 7.80
C GLY A 110 9.48 -13.78 6.51
N GLU A 111 8.50 -14.08 5.66
CA GLU A 111 8.74 -14.67 4.33
C GLU A 111 9.36 -13.66 3.38
N CYS A 112 8.84 -12.43 3.36
CA CYS A 112 9.37 -11.33 2.56
C CYS A 112 10.85 -11.04 2.89
N ILE A 113 11.19 -10.88 4.17
CA ILE A 113 12.58 -10.64 4.61
C ILE A 113 13.49 -11.81 4.25
N ARG A 114 13.04 -13.06 4.42
CA ARG A 114 13.84 -14.23 4.06
C ARG A 114 14.12 -14.28 2.56
N TRP A 115 13.12 -13.93 1.74
CA TRP A 115 13.28 -13.84 0.31
C TRP A 115 14.29 -12.74 -0.08
N ILE A 116 14.19 -11.55 0.51
CA ILE A 116 15.14 -10.45 0.30
C ILE A 116 16.57 -10.89 0.66
N LYS A 117 16.74 -11.56 1.80
CA LYS A 117 18.05 -12.06 2.25
C LYS A 117 18.68 -13.08 1.30
N ASN A 118 17.88 -13.79 0.51
CA ASN A 118 18.39 -14.77 -0.46
C ASN A 118 18.80 -14.12 -1.80
N LEU A 119 18.53 -12.81 -1.99
CA LEU A 119 18.98 -12.06 -3.16
C LEU A 119 20.34 -11.38 -2.98
N ILE A 120 20.78 -11.23 -1.73
CA ILE A 120 22.01 -10.53 -1.31
C ILE A 120 23.09 -11.59 -1.03
#